data_AF-A0A495DMA5-F1
#
_entry.id   AF-A0A495DMA5-F1
#
_cell.length_a   1.000
_cell.length_b   1.000
_cell.length_c   1.000
_cell.angle_alpha   90.00
_cell.angle_beta   90.00
_cell.angle_gamma   90.00
#
_symmetry.space_group_name_H-M   'P 1'
#
loop_
_entity.id
_entity.type
_entity.pdbx_description
1 polymer ?
#
loop_
_entity_poly.entity_id
_entity_poly.type
_entity_poly.pdbx_seq_one_letter_code
_entity_poly.pdbx_strand_id
1 'polypeptide(L)'
;MTRRDTPYYILIGLLSVQVAYGGYWAINDISARIGLWPDAALAAAFVQSLTLTQEVLFFSHVVMNLVTLVLVLRGKRWALPAFVLSFVLDRAEWVIMGSNNLFSTMVNVDAWTLFSFTLQGAIIAMLVFLTFEGRLR
;
A
#
# COMPACT_ATOMS: atom_id res chain seq x y z
N MET A 1 -27.48 10.86 8.90
CA MET A 1 -26.05 11.21 9.08
C MET A 1 -25.26 9.91 9.19
N THR A 2 -24.20 9.74 8.41
CA THR A 2 -23.27 8.61 8.57
C THR A 2 -22.61 8.73 9.95
N ARG A 3 -22.86 7.76 10.82
CA ARG A 3 -22.40 7.78 12.21
C ARG A 3 -20.88 7.54 12.21
N ARG A 4 -20.11 8.55 12.61
CA ARG A 4 -18.66 8.44 12.83
C ARG A 4 -18.43 7.99 14.27
N ASP A 5 -18.10 6.72 14.43
CA ASP A 5 -17.89 6.06 15.72
C ASP A 5 -16.58 5.25 15.71
N THR A 6 -16.32 4.51 16.79
CA THR A 6 -15.03 3.83 17.00
C THR A 6 -14.57 2.98 15.80
N PRO A 7 -15.41 2.11 15.19
CA PRO A 7 -15.01 1.36 13.99
C PRO A 7 -14.59 2.24 12.81
N TYR A 8 -15.27 3.38 12.59
CA TYR A 8 -14.91 4.32 11.53
C TYR A 8 -13.53 4.94 11.77
N TYR A 9 -13.22 5.34 13.01
CA TYR A 9 -11.91 5.88 13.36
C TYR A 9 -10.79 4.82 13.34
N ILE A 10 -11.10 3.57 13.70
CA ILE A 10 -10.17 2.44 13.53
C ILE A 10 -9.81 2.29 12.04
N LEU A 11 -10.80 2.28 11.14
CA LEU A 11 -10.54 2.19 9.71
C LEU A 11 -9.66 3.36 9.21
N ILE A 12 -9.94 4.59 9.66
CA ILE A 12 -9.08 5.75 9.32
C ILE A 12 -7.65 5.50 9.79
N GLY A 13 -7.46 5.07 11.04
CA GLY A 13 -6.14 4.78 11.59
C GLY A 13 -5.38 3.75 10.76
N LEU A 14 -6.02 2.63 10.42
CA LEU A 14 -5.41 1.59 9.58
C LEU A 14 -5.05 2.12 8.18
N LEU A 15 -5.94 2.87 7.54
CA LEU A 15 -5.67 3.47 6.23
C LEU A 15 -4.56 4.53 6.29
N SER A 16 -4.46 5.30 7.37
CA SER A 16 -3.36 6.24 7.58
C SER A 16 -2.02 5.50 7.70
N VAL A 17 -1.98 4.37 8.42
CA VAL A 17 -0.79 3.51 8.48
C VAL A 17 -0.45 2.96 7.10
N GLN A 18 -1.43 2.49 6.32
CA GLN A 18 -1.21 1.97 4.97
C GLN A 18 -0.69 3.05 4.00
N VAL A 19 -1.21 4.27 4.09
CA VAL A 19 -0.72 5.41 3.31
C VAL A 19 0.70 5.78 3.71
N ALA A 20 0.99 5.85 5.02
CA ALA A 20 2.34 6.13 5.51
C ALA A 20 3.34 5.05 5.09
N TYR A 21 2.93 3.79 5.14
CA TYR A 21 3.70 2.64 4.66
C TYR A 21 4.03 2.73 3.16
N GLY A 22 3.02 2.99 2.32
CA GLY A 22 3.24 3.17 0.89
C GLY A 22 4.12 4.38 0.58
N GLY A 23 3.90 5.49 1.28
CA GLY A 23 4.74 6.70 1.17
C GLY A 23 6.18 6.47 1.60
N TYR A 24 6.40 5.72 2.69
CA TYR A 24 7.72 5.32 3.14
C TYR A 24 8.48 4.57 2.04
N TRP A 25 7.85 3.58 1.39
CA TRP A 25 8.50 2.85 0.30
C TRP A 25 8.71 3.69 -0.95
N ALA A 26 7.78 4.60 -1.28
CA ALA A 26 7.95 5.50 -2.41
C ALA A 26 9.14 6.46 -2.20
N ILE A 27 9.32 6.96 -0.98
CA ILE A 27 10.49 7.76 -0.61
C ILE A 27 11.78 6.94 -0.71
N ASN A 28 11.75 5.68 -0.28
CA ASN A 28 12.88 4.76 -0.38
C ASN A 28 13.27 4.47 -1.85
N ASP A 29 12.29 4.22 -2.73
CA ASP A 29 12.52 4.07 -4.17
C ASP A 29 13.12 5.34 -4.80
N ILE A 30 12.57 6.53 -4.48
CA ILE A 30 13.14 7.81 -4.94
C ILE A 30 14.57 7.97 -4.42
N SER A 31 14.81 7.69 -3.14
CA SER A 31 16.13 7.78 -2.50
C SER A 31 17.16 6.85 -3.17
N ALA A 32 16.74 5.64 -3.55
CA ALA A 32 17.57 4.72 -4.31
C ALA A 32 17.93 5.29 -5.69
N ARG A 33 16.98 5.90 -6.40
CA ARG A 33 17.20 6.51 -7.74
C ARG A 33 18.15 7.71 -7.71
N ILE A 34 18.14 8.49 -6.64
CA ILE A 34 19.01 9.67 -6.50
C ILE A 34 20.31 9.38 -5.73
N GLY A 35 20.60 8.11 -5.43
CA GLY A 35 21.86 7.70 -4.80
C GLY A 35 21.98 8.04 -3.32
N LEU A 36 20.86 8.23 -2.62
CA LEU A 36 20.84 8.48 -1.17
C LEU A 36 20.70 7.19 -0.33
N TRP A 37 20.68 6.02 -0.97
CA TRP A 37 20.69 4.74 -0.26
C TRP A 37 22.07 4.49 0.38
N PRO A 38 22.15 3.89 1.58
CA PRO A 38 23.44 3.61 2.24
C PRO A 38 24.44 2.83 1.37
N ASP A 39 23.93 1.90 0.56
CA ASP A 39 24.68 1.24 -0.51
C ASP A 39 24.15 1.68 -1.88
N ALA A 40 24.79 2.69 -2.45
CA ALA A 40 24.39 3.27 -3.73
C ALA A 40 24.58 2.30 -4.92
N ALA A 41 25.56 1.39 -4.85
CA ALA A 41 25.82 0.44 -5.93
C ALA A 41 24.73 -0.64 -5.96
N LEU A 42 24.37 -1.18 -4.79
CA LEU A 42 23.28 -2.13 -4.66
C LEU A 42 21.92 -1.49 -5.02
N ALA A 43 21.69 -0.25 -4.59
CA ALA A 43 20.47 0.48 -4.93
C ALA A 43 20.34 0.77 -6.44
N ALA A 44 21.44 1.15 -7.10
CA ALA A 44 21.44 1.35 -8.55
C ALA A 44 21.15 0.04 -9.30
N ALA A 45 21.75 -1.08 -8.87
CA ALA A 45 21.47 -2.40 -9.45
C ALA A 45 20.00 -2.80 -9.24
N PHE A 46 19.44 -2.54 -8.07
CA PHE A 46 18.02 -2.79 -7.78
C PHE A 46 17.13 -1.95 -8.71
N VAL A 47 17.34 -0.64 -8.79
CA VAL A 47 16.55 0.26 -9.68
C VAL A 47 16.63 -0.20 -11.13
N GLN A 48 17.81 -0.59 -11.61
CA GLN A 48 17.99 -1.10 -12.99
C GLN A 48 17.29 -2.44 -13.24
N SER A 49 17.04 -3.22 -12.18
CA SER A 49 16.30 -4.48 -12.27
C SER A 49 14.78 -4.30 -12.33
N LEU A 50 14.26 -3.10 -12.04
CA LEU A 50 12.83 -2.82 -12.05
C LEU A 50 12.29 -2.72 -13.46
N THR A 51 11.18 -3.39 -13.72
CA THR A 51 10.42 -3.24 -14.96
C THR A 51 9.43 -2.08 -14.85
N LEU A 52 9.11 -1.47 -16.00
CA LEU A 52 8.05 -0.45 -16.07
C LEU A 52 6.72 -0.97 -15.48
N THR A 53 6.40 -2.24 -15.67
CA THR A 53 5.20 -2.86 -15.10
C THR A 53 5.21 -2.82 -13.56
N GLN A 54 6.33 -3.17 -12.92
CA GLN A 54 6.45 -3.09 -11.46
C GLN A 54 6.28 -1.66 -10.96
N GLU A 55 6.91 -0.70 -11.63
CA GLU A 55 6.79 0.73 -11.26
C GLU A 55 5.34 1.21 -11.35
N VAL A 56 4.64 0.87 -12.44
CA VAL A 56 3.23 1.24 -12.62
C VAL A 56 2.36 0.61 -11.54
N LEU A 57 2.55 -0.67 -11.23
CA LEU A 57 1.79 -1.36 -10.18
C LEU A 57 2.03 -0.73 -8.80
N PHE A 58 3.30 -0.51 -8.45
CA PHE A 58 3.71 0.07 -7.17
C PHE A 58 3.14 1.48 -6.97
N PHE A 59 3.40 2.40 -7.91
CA PHE A 59 2.94 3.78 -7.75
C PHE A 59 1.42 3.90 -7.86
N SER A 60 0.77 3.05 -8.66
CA SER A 60 -0.70 2.99 -8.70
C SER A 60 -1.27 2.51 -7.35
N HIS A 61 -0.67 1.52 -6.71
CA HIS A 61 -1.04 1.09 -5.36
C HIS A 61 -0.92 2.24 -4.34
N VAL A 62 0.21 2.96 -4.34
CA VAL A 62 0.44 4.09 -3.43
C VAL A 62 -0.65 5.17 -3.60
N VAL A 63 -0.97 5.53 -4.85
CA VAL A 63 -2.03 6.50 -5.17
C VAL A 63 -3.40 5.96 -4.74
N MET A 64 -3.69 4.69 -4.98
CA MET A 64 -4.98 4.08 -4.63
C MET A 64 -5.21 4.01 -3.11
N ASN A 65 -4.16 3.89 -2.29
CA ASN A 65 -4.27 4.00 -0.83
C ASN A 65 -4.73 5.40 -0.42
N LEU A 66 -4.15 6.46 -1.02
CA LEU A 66 -4.57 7.85 -0.78
C LEU A 66 -6.01 8.09 -1.23
N VAL A 67 -6.37 7.61 -2.43
CA VAL A 67 -7.74 7.70 -2.96
C VAL A 67 -8.72 7.02 -2.01
N THR A 68 -8.40 5.82 -1.53
CA THR A 68 -9.23 5.08 -0.57
C THR A 68 -9.43 5.88 0.72
N LEU A 69 -8.36 6.43 1.30
CA LEU A 69 -8.45 7.25 2.51
C LEU A 69 -9.37 8.46 2.28
N VAL A 70 -9.23 9.16 1.16
CA VAL A 70 -10.09 10.29 0.80
C VAL A 70 -11.56 9.86 0.65
N LEU A 71 -11.81 8.70 0.04
CA LEU A 71 -13.17 8.15 -0.11
C LEU A 71 -13.79 7.79 1.25
N VAL A 72 -13.03 7.19 2.16
CA VAL A 72 -13.49 6.89 3.53
C VAL A 72 -13.78 8.17 4.32
N LEU A 73 -12.91 9.16 4.26
CA LEU A 73 -13.11 10.47 4.90
C LEU A 73 -14.39 11.17 4.39
N ARG A 74 -14.68 11.02 3.09
CA ARG A 74 -15.91 11.49 2.43
C ARG A 74 -17.11 10.55 2.62
N GLY A 75 -16.94 9.43 3.33
CA GLY A 75 -17.97 8.45 3.62
C GLY A 75 -18.54 7.74 2.40
N LYS A 76 -17.74 7.54 1.34
CA LYS A 76 -18.19 6.99 0.05
C LYS A 76 -18.03 5.47 -0.03
N ARG A 77 -19.07 4.78 -0.52
CA ARG A 77 -19.03 3.32 -0.76
C ARG A 77 -17.93 2.84 -1.71
N TRP A 78 -17.48 3.73 -2.60
CA TRP A 78 -16.41 3.46 -3.55
C TRP A 78 -15.05 3.20 -2.89
N ALA A 79 -14.90 3.48 -1.58
CA ALA A 79 -13.69 3.15 -0.84
C ALA A 79 -13.33 1.66 -0.89
N LEU A 80 -14.32 0.76 -0.80
CA LEU A 80 -14.09 -0.68 -0.84
C LEU A 80 -13.49 -1.15 -2.18
N PRO A 81 -14.13 -0.92 -3.34
CA PRO A 81 -13.57 -1.35 -4.62
C PRO A 81 -12.24 -0.63 -4.94
N ALA A 82 -12.06 0.63 -4.50
CA ALA A 82 -10.78 1.32 -4.64
C ALA A 82 -9.67 0.60 -3.86
N PHE A 83 -9.94 0.18 -2.62
CA PHE A 83 -8.95 -0.54 -1.82
C PHE A 83 -8.69 -1.95 -2.33
N VAL A 84 -9.70 -2.66 -2.83
CA VAL A 84 -9.52 -3.97 -3.46
C VAL A 84 -8.61 -3.86 -4.68
N LEU A 85 -8.80 -2.84 -5.52
CA LEU A 85 -7.89 -2.58 -6.63
C LEU A 85 -6.46 -2.29 -6.12
N SER A 86 -6.33 -1.47 -5.08
CA SER A 86 -5.04 -1.21 -4.42
C SER A 86 -4.35 -2.50 -3.98
N PHE A 87 -5.08 -3.41 -3.33
CA PHE A 87 -4.57 -4.70 -2.88
C PHE A 87 -4.11 -5.57 -4.05
N VAL A 88 -4.89 -5.65 -5.13
CA VAL A 88 -4.51 -6.44 -6.31
C VAL A 88 -3.24 -5.92 -6.95
N LEU A 89 -3.09 -4.59 -7.07
CA LEU A 89 -1.88 -3.97 -7.61
C LEU A 89 -0.65 -4.30 -6.77
N ASP A 90 -0.76 -4.18 -5.44
CA ASP A 90 0.31 -4.53 -4.51
C ASP A 90 0.67 -6.01 -4.62
N ARG A 91 -0.30 -6.92 -4.56
CA ARG A 91 -0.02 -8.36 -4.64
C ARG A 91 0.59 -8.77 -5.98
N ALA A 92 0.16 -8.16 -7.09
CA ALA A 92 0.78 -8.40 -8.38
C ALA A 92 2.24 -7.93 -8.40
N GLU A 93 2.53 -6.78 -7.81
CA GLU A 93 3.90 -6.25 -7.69
C GLU A 93 4.77 -7.16 -6.82
N TRP A 94 4.28 -7.55 -5.63
CA TRP A 94 5.00 -8.44 -4.71
C TRP A 94 5.29 -9.82 -5.31
N VAL A 95 4.40 -10.36 -6.14
CA VAL A 95 4.64 -11.64 -6.85
C VAL A 95 5.80 -11.50 -7.83
N ILE A 96 5.90 -10.38 -8.54
CA ILE A 96 7.02 -10.12 -9.45
C ILE A 96 8.30 -9.88 -8.64
N MET A 97 8.21 -9.06 -7.58
CA MET A 97 9.33 -8.67 -6.72
C MET A 97 9.89 -9.83 -5.89
N GLY A 98 9.08 -10.84 -5.55
CA GLY A 98 9.51 -11.99 -4.74
C GLY A 98 10.62 -12.84 -5.39
N SER A 99 10.85 -12.67 -6.70
CA SER A 99 11.96 -13.30 -7.44
C SER A 99 13.22 -12.42 -7.53
N ASN A 100 13.17 -11.19 -7.02
CA ASN A 100 14.26 -10.23 -7.09
C ASN A 100 15.22 -10.37 -5.89
N ASN A 101 16.32 -11.09 -6.08
CA ASN A 101 17.33 -11.31 -5.04
C ASN A 101 17.99 -10.02 -4.53
N LEU A 102 18.03 -8.96 -5.33
CA LEU A 102 18.59 -7.67 -4.90
C LEU A 102 17.71 -7.04 -3.82
N PHE A 103 16.39 -7.09 -4.01
CA PHE A 103 15.42 -6.60 -3.02
C PHE A 103 15.55 -7.37 -1.70
N SER A 104 15.64 -8.70 -1.76
CA SER A 104 15.84 -9.57 -0.59
C SER A 104 17.15 -9.33 0.16
N THR A 105 18.16 -8.77 -0.52
CA THR A 105 19.44 -8.40 0.11
C THR A 105 19.35 -7.05 0.82
N MET A 106 18.50 -6.15 0.32
CA MET A 106 18.36 -4.79 0.85
C MET A 106 17.44 -4.72 2.07
N VAL A 107 16.43 -5.59 2.16
CA VAL A 107 15.37 -5.49 3.17
C VAL A 107 14.87 -6.86 3.64
N ASN A 108 14.24 -6.90 4.83
CA ASN A 108 13.57 -8.11 5.31
C ASN A 108 12.20 -8.30 4.62
N VAL A 109 12.22 -8.91 3.44
CA VAL A 109 11.07 -9.12 2.55
C VAL A 109 9.93 -9.85 3.25
N ASP A 110 10.22 -10.90 4.02
CA ASP A 110 9.20 -11.71 4.69
C ASP A 110 8.45 -10.90 5.75
N ALA A 111 9.16 -10.10 6.56
CA ALA A 111 8.56 -9.26 7.58
C ALA A 111 7.64 -8.20 6.97
N TRP A 112 8.07 -7.56 5.88
CA TRP A 112 7.27 -6.54 5.19
C TRP A 112 6.08 -7.12 4.43
N THR A 113 6.25 -8.31 3.83
CA THR A 113 5.15 -9.05 3.20
C THR A 113 4.08 -9.38 4.23
N LEU A 114 4.46 -9.96 5.37
CA LEU A 114 3.54 -10.32 6.43
C LEU A 114 2.83 -9.08 6.99
N PHE A 115 3.58 -8.02 7.32
CA PHE A 115 3.02 -6.77 7.82
C PHE A 115 1.97 -6.19 6.86
N SER A 116 2.33 -6.01 5.59
CA SER A 116 1.45 -5.41 4.58
C SER A 116 0.21 -6.27 4.32
N PHE A 117 0.36 -7.60 4.29
CA PHE A 117 -0.75 -8.52 4.09
C PHE A 117 -1.74 -8.48 5.27
N THR A 118 -1.24 -8.50 6.51
CA THR A 118 -2.09 -8.40 7.70
C THR A 118 -2.82 -7.05 7.77
N LEU A 119 -2.11 -5.95 7.51
CA LEU A 119 -2.69 -4.60 7.51
C LEU A 119 -3.80 -4.46 6.47
N GLN A 120 -3.55 -4.89 5.22
CA GLN A 120 -4.54 -4.82 4.15
C GLN A 120 -5.74 -5.72 4.42
N GLY A 121 -5.52 -6.92 4.97
CA GLY A 121 -6.61 -7.82 5.39
C GLY A 121 -7.52 -7.17 6.44
N ALA A 122 -6.95 -6.51 7.45
CA ALA A 122 -7.71 -5.78 8.45
C ALA A 122 -8.51 -4.61 7.85
N ILE A 123 -7.91 -3.86 6.92
CA ILE A 123 -8.60 -2.76 6.23
C ILE A 123 -9.76 -3.28 5.38
N ILE A 124 -9.57 -4.37 4.62
CA ILE A 124 -10.63 -4.99 3.82
C ILE A 124 -11.79 -5.42 4.72
N ALA A 125 -11.50 -6.10 5.83
CA ALA A 125 -12.52 -6.53 6.79
C ALA A 125 -13.34 -5.35 7.32
N MET A 126 -12.67 -4.26 7.69
CA MET A 126 -13.31 -3.03 8.18
C MET A 126 -14.12 -2.30 7.09
N LEU A 127 -13.62 -2.22 5.87
CA LEU A 127 -14.32 -1.63 4.73
C LEU A 127 -15.59 -2.42 4.39
N VAL A 128 -15.50 -3.75 4.37
CA VAL A 128 -16.65 -4.63 4.18
C VAL A 128 -17.69 -4.36 5.27
N PHE A 129 -17.30 -4.46 6.53
CA PHE A 129 -18.18 -4.23 7.68
C PHE A 129 -18.92 -2.88 7.57
N LEU A 130 -18.19 -1.78 7.42
CA LEU A 130 -18.76 -0.43 7.38
C LEU A 130 -19.58 -0.14 6.11
N THR A 131 -19.27 -0.79 4.99
CA THR A 131 -20.05 -0.68 3.75
C THR A 131 -21.41 -1.36 3.91
N PHE A 132 -21.44 -2.59 4.46
CA PHE A 132 -22.68 -3.35 4.65
C PHE A 132 -23.57 -2.75 5.75
N GLU A 133 -23.00 -2.12 6.78
CA GLU A 133 -23.77 -1.32 7.75
C GLU A 133 -24.31 0.00 7.16
N GLY A 134 -23.98 0.32 5.91
CA GLY A 134 -24.42 1.54 5.24
C GLY A 134 -23.83 2.82 5.84
N ARG A 135 -22.63 2.73 6.45
CA ARG A 135 -21.89 3.87 7.02
C ARG A 135 -20.96 4.54 6.01
N LEU A 136 -20.70 3.86 4.89
CA LEU A 136 -20.01 4.40 3.71
C LEU A 136 -21.01 4.44 2.54
N ARG A 137 -21.81 5.52 2.40
CA ARG A 137 -22.80 5.71 1.32
C ARG A 137 -22.27 6.67 0.25
#